data_AF-A0A7X2RWD6-F1
#
_entry.id   AF-A0A7X2RWD6-F1
#
_cell.length_a   1.000
_cell.length_b   1.000
_cell.length_c   1.000
_cell.angle_alpha   90.00
_cell.angle_beta   90.00
_cell.angle_gamma   90.00
#
_symmetry.space_group_name_H-M   'P 1'
#
loop_
_entity.id
_entity.type
_entity.pdbx_description
1 polymer ?
#
loop_
_entity_poly.entity_id
_entity_poly.type
_entity_poly.pdbx_seq_one_letter_code
_entity_poly.pdbx_strand_id
1 'polypeptide(L)'
;MRVSPINKPLKLVALAALSLLVASCSTNTSTSRAPAQKTSGTAVRSAPGLDINRAHKDGAPWWDVDVSRIPDATPTLHTGPYKANPYTVLGKSYFPLQESKTYVQSGTASWYGTKFHGQNTANGEVYDLYGMSAAHKTLPLPSYVKVTNLDNQRTVILRVNDRGPFYSDRIIDLSYAAAKKLGYAETGTARVKVEGIDPQQYWAARGKPAPLMLNEPKTAQSHIAQAGKVEQWTPPAQQHAAPVVAVPQAAAGSAADGQYLQVGAFANPDAAELLRSKLSGMVSAPVFISSIVRNQQTLHRVRLGPIGSPGEIQQVQNSVRLANLGQPSVVSAE
;
A
#
# COMPACT_ATOMS: atom_id res chain seq x y z
N MET A 1 -41.80 -48.20 66.62
CA MET A 1 -41.20 -47.17 65.76
C MET A 1 -41.48 -45.81 66.40
N ARG A 2 -40.43 -45.17 66.91
CA ARG A 2 -40.50 -43.99 67.79
C ARG A 2 -40.46 -42.69 66.97
N VAL A 3 -41.43 -41.82 67.28
CA VAL A 3 -41.31 -40.38 67.58
C VAL A 3 -40.46 -39.50 66.65
N SER A 4 -41.09 -38.48 66.07
CA SER A 4 -40.44 -37.18 65.80
C SER A 4 -41.47 -36.06 65.85
N PRO A 5 -41.26 -35.07 66.73
CA PRO A 5 -41.85 -33.76 66.51
C PRO A 5 -40.86 -32.60 66.78
N ILE A 6 -41.21 -31.44 66.19
CA ILE A 6 -40.98 -30.05 66.65
C ILE A 6 -39.66 -29.31 66.27
N ASN A 7 -39.85 -28.37 65.33
CA ASN A 7 -39.50 -26.92 65.28
C ASN A 7 -38.25 -26.31 65.95
N LYS A 8 -37.43 -25.65 65.10
CA LYS A 8 -36.86 -24.26 65.11
C LYS A 8 -35.98 -23.78 66.32
N PRO A 9 -35.33 -22.59 66.31
CA PRO A 9 -34.38 -21.97 65.35
C PRO A 9 -33.13 -21.30 66.04
N LEU A 10 -32.23 -20.71 65.23
CA LEU A 10 -31.54 -19.40 65.44
C LEU A 10 -30.21 -19.26 66.24
N LYS A 11 -29.21 -18.64 65.55
CA LYS A 11 -28.10 -17.72 65.97
C LYS A 11 -26.95 -18.27 66.87
N LEU A 12 -25.64 -18.19 66.53
CA LEU A 12 -24.67 -17.12 66.17
C LEU A 12 -23.67 -16.85 67.34
N VAL A 13 -22.37 -16.82 67.01
CA VAL A 13 -21.23 -16.08 67.64
C VAL A 13 -20.26 -16.80 68.63
N ALA A 14 -18.96 -16.76 68.25
CA ALA A 14 -17.70 -16.61 69.05
C ALA A 14 -17.24 -17.73 70.02
N LEU A 15 -15.95 -17.97 70.35
CA LEU A 15 -14.59 -17.56 69.94
C LEU A 15 -13.61 -18.51 70.71
N ALA A 16 -12.30 -18.37 70.45
CA ALA A 16 -11.13 -18.85 71.23
C ALA A 16 -10.49 -20.16 70.71
N ALA A 17 -9.36 -20.08 69.99
CA ALA A 17 -7.99 -19.84 70.46
C ALA A 17 -7.32 -21.09 71.06
N LEU A 18 -6.41 -21.71 70.29
CA LEU A 18 -5.15 -22.18 70.86
C LEU A 18 -4.06 -22.29 69.78
N SER A 19 -3.12 -21.36 69.90
CA SER A 19 -1.79 -21.33 69.32
C SER A 19 -0.90 -22.44 69.89
N LEU A 20 -0.21 -23.19 69.04
CA LEU A 20 1.07 -23.81 69.41
C LEU A 20 2.14 -23.48 68.36
N LEU A 21 3.16 -22.77 68.82
CA LEU A 21 4.40 -22.43 68.16
C LEU A 21 5.29 -23.66 68.00
N VAL A 22 6.02 -23.75 66.87
CA VAL A 22 7.45 -24.06 66.89
C VAL A 22 8.18 -23.27 65.80
N ALA A 23 9.25 -22.61 66.24
CA ALA A 23 10.39 -21.92 65.60
C ALA A 23 10.76 -22.26 64.13
N SER A 24 11.57 -21.51 63.38
CA SER A 24 12.15 -20.16 63.38
C SER A 24 13.19 -20.17 62.24
N CYS A 25 13.49 -19.01 61.64
CA CYS A 25 14.65 -18.69 60.77
C CYS A 25 14.68 -19.32 59.35
N SER A 26 15.05 -18.69 58.23
CA SER A 26 15.44 -17.33 57.83
C SER A 26 15.57 -17.31 56.28
N THR A 27 15.22 -16.17 55.66
CA THR A 27 15.80 -15.56 54.43
C THR A 27 15.87 -16.31 53.07
N ASN A 28 15.02 -15.80 52.16
CA ASN A 28 15.21 -15.45 50.74
C ASN A 28 16.17 -16.28 49.86
N THR A 29 15.59 -16.86 48.78
CA THR A 29 16.09 -16.61 47.42
C THR A 29 15.02 -16.95 46.39
N SER A 30 14.85 -16.03 45.45
CA SER A 30 13.96 -16.02 44.30
C SER A 30 14.23 -17.21 43.37
N THR A 31 13.21 -17.94 42.93
CA THR A 31 13.22 -18.65 41.64
C THR A 31 11.80 -19.07 41.22
N SER A 32 11.35 -18.42 40.14
CA SER A 32 10.43 -18.87 39.07
C SER A 32 9.49 -20.06 39.31
N ARG A 33 8.17 -19.79 39.30
CA ARG A 33 7.13 -20.74 38.87
C ARG A 33 6.19 -20.05 37.88
N ALA A 34 6.15 -20.58 36.67
CA ALA A 34 5.32 -20.11 35.56
C ALA A 34 3.81 -20.27 35.84
N PRO A 35 2.93 -19.38 35.30
CA PRO A 35 1.52 -19.67 35.18
C PRO A 35 1.05 -19.85 33.72
N ALA A 36 0.43 -21.00 33.50
CA ALA A 36 -0.80 -21.25 32.74
C ALA A 36 -0.99 -20.60 31.34
N GLN A 37 -0.91 -21.45 30.31
CA GLN A 37 -1.46 -21.23 28.97
C GLN A 37 -2.98 -20.97 29.01
N LYS A 38 -3.39 -19.80 28.51
CA LYS A 38 -4.74 -19.56 27.96
C LYS A 38 -4.64 -19.45 26.45
N THR A 39 -5.23 -20.42 25.75
CA THR A 39 -5.40 -20.46 24.30
C THR A 39 -6.24 -19.27 23.84
N SER A 40 -5.59 -18.31 23.19
CA SER A 40 -6.22 -17.16 22.54
C SER A 40 -5.82 -17.20 21.07
N GLY A 41 -6.81 -17.29 20.17
CA GLY A 41 -6.59 -17.32 18.71
C GLY A 41 -5.76 -16.12 18.27
N THR A 42 -4.64 -16.41 17.60
CA THR A 42 -3.66 -15.40 17.16
C THR A 42 -4.22 -14.63 15.97
N ALA A 43 -4.94 -13.53 16.25
CA ALA A 43 -5.00 -12.42 15.31
C ALA A 43 -3.59 -11.83 15.25
N VAL A 44 -2.92 -11.92 14.10
CA VAL A 44 -1.65 -11.24 13.86
C VAL A 44 -1.92 -9.75 13.96
N ARG A 45 -1.54 -9.14 15.08
CA ARG A 45 -1.62 -7.69 15.31
C ARG A 45 -0.19 -7.18 15.45
N SER A 46 0.17 -6.22 14.61
CA SER A 46 1.46 -5.54 14.68
C SER A 46 1.60 -4.80 16.01
N ALA A 47 2.65 -5.13 16.78
CA ALA A 47 3.02 -4.41 17.99
C ALA A 47 3.78 -3.11 17.63
N PRO A 48 3.56 -1.99 18.34
CA PRO A 48 4.28 -0.75 18.07
C PRO A 48 5.71 -0.86 18.62
N GLY A 49 6.70 -0.77 17.74
CA GLY A 49 8.12 -0.82 18.13
C GLY A 49 9.13 -1.07 17.02
N LEU A 50 8.71 -1.20 15.76
CA LEU A 50 9.64 -1.33 14.63
C LEU A 50 9.80 0.04 13.97
N ASP A 51 11.03 0.54 13.97
CA ASP A 51 11.43 1.80 13.36
C ASP A 51 11.22 1.74 11.83
N ILE A 52 10.04 2.20 11.40
CA ILE A 52 9.64 2.31 10.00
C ILE A 52 10.33 3.47 9.26
N ASN A 53 11.12 4.30 9.95
CA ASN A 53 11.75 5.49 9.36
C ASN A 53 12.98 5.19 8.49
N ARG A 54 13.38 3.91 8.31
CA ARG A 54 14.47 3.54 7.39
C ARG A 54 14.07 3.60 5.91
N ALA A 55 12.77 3.62 5.58
CA ALA A 55 12.29 3.60 4.20
C ALA A 55 12.25 5.01 3.58
N HIS A 56 13.41 5.58 3.23
CA HIS A 56 13.45 6.78 2.37
C HIS A 56 12.92 6.50 0.94
N LYS A 57 12.84 5.23 0.53
CA LYS A 57 12.28 4.76 -0.74
C LYS A 57 11.07 3.87 -0.47
N ASP A 58 10.03 4.03 -1.28
CA ASP A 58 8.87 3.12 -1.21
C ASP A 58 9.23 1.74 -1.75
N GLY A 59 8.60 0.71 -1.21
CA GLY A 59 8.91 -0.67 -1.56
C GLY A 59 8.32 -1.70 -0.60
N ALA A 60 8.71 -2.95 -0.83
CA ALA A 60 8.22 -4.09 -0.08
C ALA A 60 8.83 -4.06 1.33
N PRO A 61 8.15 -4.63 2.34
CA PRO A 61 8.80 -4.89 3.61
C PRO A 61 10.05 -5.75 3.38
N TRP A 62 11.08 -5.50 4.19
CA TRP A 62 12.38 -6.19 4.16
C TRP A 62 12.33 -7.63 4.70
N TRP A 63 11.15 -8.11 5.11
CA TRP A 63 10.88 -9.48 5.51
C TRP A 63 9.68 -10.02 4.73
N ASP A 64 9.59 -11.34 4.60
CA ASP A 64 8.45 -11.99 3.97
C ASP A 64 7.28 -12.17 4.96
N VAL A 65 6.05 -11.86 4.52
CA VAL A 65 4.84 -12.04 5.34
C VAL A 65 3.89 -13.03 4.68
N ASP A 66 3.44 -14.04 5.41
CA ASP A 66 2.37 -14.93 4.97
C ASP A 66 1.02 -14.18 4.91
N VAL A 67 0.64 -13.77 3.70
CA VAL A 67 -0.61 -13.04 3.44
C VAL A 67 -1.81 -13.96 3.24
N SER A 68 -1.61 -15.29 3.22
CA SER A 68 -2.71 -16.24 2.99
C SER A 68 -3.77 -16.21 4.10
N ARG A 69 -3.37 -15.81 5.31
CA ARG A 69 -4.22 -15.71 6.50
C ARG A 69 -4.92 -14.35 6.63
N ILE A 70 -4.57 -13.37 5.81
CA ILE A 70 -5.19 -12.05 5.84
C ILE A 70 -6.53 -12.15 5.09
N PRO A 71 -7.68 -11.97 5.75
CA PRO A 71 -8.96 -12.01 5.07
C PRO A 71 -9.11 -10.80 4.14
N ASP A 72 -9.89 -10.97 3.07
CA ASP A 72 -10.27 -9.85 2.21
C ASP A 72 -11.09 -8.79 2.96
N ALA A 73 -11.17 -7.58 2.40
CA ALA A 73 -12.03 -6.55 2.95
C ALA A 73 -13.49 -7.03 2.95
N THR A 74 -14.19 -6.78 4.05
CA THR A 74 -15.59 -7.16 4.20
C THR A 74 -16.48 -5.99 3.77
N PRO A 75 -17.29 -6.10 2.70
CA PRO A 75 -18.19 -5.04 2.30
C PRO A 75 -19.18 -4.71 3.43
N THR A 76 -19.36 -3.44 3.72
CA THR A 76 -20.22 -2.95 4.81
C THR A 76 -20.98 -1.73 4.31
N LEU A 77 -22.19 -1.52 4.81
CA LEU A 77 -22.91 -0.29 4.52
C LEU A 77 -22.23 0.89 5.23
N HIS A 78 -21.97 1.95 4.47
CA HIS A 78 -21.49 3.22 4.99
C HIS A 78 -22.69 4.12 5.31
N THR A 79 -22.73 4.66 6.52
CA THR A 79 -23.84 5.50 7.02
C THR A 79 -23.51 7.00 7.01
N GLY A 80 -22.24 7.36 6.81
CA GLY A 80 -21.78 8.74 6.73
C GLY A 80 -21.77 9.30 5.31
N PRO A 81 -21.35 10.57 5.13
CA PRO A 81 -21.12 11.12 3.81
C PRO A 81 -20.01 10.38 3.10
N TYR A 82 -20.17 10.19 1.78
CA TYR A 82 -19.07 9.75 0.92
C TYR A 82 -18.21 10.96 0.56
N LYS A 83 -16.89 10.79 0.59
CA LYS A 83 -15.96 11.77 0.01
C LYS A 83 -15.98 11.60 -1.50
N ALA A 84 -16.79 12.42 -2.17
CA ALA A 84 -16.97 12.44 -3.63
C ALA A 84 -16.84 13.85 -4.23
N ASN A 85 -16.32 14.82 -3.48
CA ASN A 85 -16.11 16.19 -3.97
C ASN A 85 -15.04 16.22 -5.08
N PRO A 86 -15.21 17.02 -6.14
CA PRO A 86 -14.15 17.29 -7.12
C PRO A 86 -12.89 17.82 -6.44
N TYR A 87 -11.74 17.38 -6.93
CA TYR A 87 -10.46 17.74 -6.36
C TYR A 87 -9.38 17.90 -7.44
N THR A 88 -8.35 18.69 -7.14
CA THR A 88 -7.24 18.94 -8.06
C THR A 88 -5.92 18.46 -7.46
N VAL A 89 -5.18 17.68 -8.24
CA VAL A 89 -3.85 17.16 -7.89
C VAL A 89 -2.94 17.36 -9.10
N LEU A 90 -1.75 17.94 -8.89
CA LEU A 90 -0.74 18.16 -9.94
C LEU A 90 -1.30 18.90 -11.18
N GLY A 91 -2.18 19.89 -10.96
CA GLY A 91 -2.82 20.65 -12.03
C GLY A 91 -3.90 19.88 -12.82
N LYS A 92 -4.22 18.63 -12.44
CA LYS A 92 -5.30 17.85 -13.04
C LYS A 92 -6.50 17.79 -12.10
N SER A 93 -7.67 18.12 -12.63
CA SER A 93 -8.94 18.02 -11.90
C SER A 93 -9.57 16.64 -12.07
N TYR A 94 -10.07 16.08 -10.98
CA TYR A 94 -10.75 14.80 -10.92
C TYR A 94 -12.16 14.98 -10.40
N PHE A 95 -13.09 14.21 -10.96
CA PHE A 95 -14.50 14.24 -10.60
C PHE A 95 -14.90 12.84 -10.11
N PRO A 96 -14.88 12.60 -8.78
CA PRO A 96 -15.33 11.33 -8.24
C PRO A 96 -16.77 11.02 -8.62
N LEU A 97 -17.01 9.73 -8.86
CA LEU A 97 -18.33 9.13 -9.00
C LEU A 97 -19.06 9.22 -7.66
N GLN A 98 -20.37 9.39 -7.72
CA GLN A 98 -21.23 9.37 -6.53
C GLN A 98 -21.46 7.96 -6.00
N GLU A 99 -21.38 6.96 -6.88
CA GLU A 99 -21.63 5.56 -6.56
C GLU A 99 -20.58 4.66 -7.22
N SER A 100 -20.30 3.52 -6.60
CA SER A 100 -19.35 2.52 -7.11
C SER A 100 -20.03 1.30 -7.74
N LYS A 101 -21.33 1.08 -7.52
CA LYS A 101 -22.01 -0.19 -7.82
C LYS A 101 -21.98 -0.66 -9.29
N THR A 102 -21.86 0.27 -10.23
CA THR A 102 -21.79 -0.01 -11.67
C THR A 102 -20.39 0.13 -12.25
N TYR A 103 -19.40 0.45 -11.42
CA TYR A 103 -18.04 0.69 -11.88
C TYR A 103 -17.40 -0.62 -12.35
N VAL A 104 -16.95 -0.64 -13.61
CA VAL A 104 -16.13 -1.72 -14.16
C VAL A 104 -15.07 -1.10 -15.05
N GLN A 105 -13.80 -1.40 -14.78
CA GLN A 105 -12.69 -0.94 -15.61
C GLN A 105 -11.58 -1.98 -15.63
N SER A 106 -10.91 -2.13 -16.77
CA SER A 106 -9.65 -2.88 -16.87
C SER A 106 -8.50 -1.94 -17.13
N GLY A 107 -7.32 -2.25 -16.58
CA GLY A 107 -6.13 -1.41 -16.73
C GLY A 107 -4.98 -1.89 -15.86
N THR A 108 -3.95 -1.07 -15.78
CA THR A 108 -2.74 -1.37 -14.99
C THR A 108 -2.96 -1.04 -13.52
N ALA A 109 -2.66 -1.98 -12.64
CA ALA A 109 -2.55 -1.77 -11.21
C ALA A 109 -1.09 -1.66 -10.78
N SER A 110 -0.82 -0.91 -9.72
CA SER A 110 0.42 -1.06 -8.92
C SER A 110 0.09 -1.28 -7.45
N TRP A 111 1.06 -1.09 -6.58
CA TRP A 111 0.89 -1.11 -5.14
C TRP A 111 1.83 -0.11 -4.47
N TYR A 112 1.46 0.34 -3.28
CA TYR A 112 2.22 1.28 -2.47
C TYR A 112 2.68 0.62 -1.18
N GLY A 113 3.90 0.90 -0.76
CA GLY A 113 4.66 0.08 0.17
C GLY A 113 4.91 0.69 1.54
N THR A 114 6.07 0.34 2.12
CA THR A 114 6.47 0.71 3.48
C THR A 114 6.50 2.20 3.73
N LYS A 115 6.71 3.03 2.71
CA LYS A 115 6.83 4.48 2.88
C LYS A 115 5.54 5.11 3.41
N PHE A 116 4.42 4.56 3.02
CA PHE A 116 3.10 5.09 3.36
C PHE A 116 2.57 4.51 4.67
N HIS A 117 3.16 3.42 5.17
CA HIS A 117 2.62 2.71 6.32
C HIS A 117 2.51 3.64 7.54
N GLY A 118 1.34 3.68 8.16
CA GLY A 118 1.05 4.58 9.29
C GLY A 118 0.65 6.01 8.89
N GLN A 119 0.65 6.36 7.61
CA GLN A 119 0.22 7.68 7.12
C GLN A 119 -1.30 7.72 6.90
N ASN A 120 -1.87 8.92 6.89
CA ASN A 120 -3.29 9.10 6.59
C ASN A 120 -3.57 8.96 5.10
N THR A 121 -4.63 8.23 4.79
CA THR A 121 -5.26 8.16 3.47
C THR A 121 -6.18 9.36 3.23
N ALA A 122 -6.68 9.53 2.01
CA ALA A 122 -7.55 10.63 1.63
C ALA A 122 -8.87 10.73 2.40
N ASN A 123 -9.37 9.64 2.96
CA ASN A 123 -10.55 9.66 3.83
C ASN A 123 -10.21 9.72 5.34
N GLY A 124 -8.93 9.86 5.70
CA GLY A 124 -8.44 10.01 7.07
C GLY A 124 -8.12 8.69 7.79
N GLU A 125 -8.38 7.54 7.17
CA GLU A 125 -7.96 6.24 7.71
C GLU A 125 -6.43 6.10 7.67
N VAL A 126 -5.85 5.43 8.66
CA VAL A 126 -4.42 5.11 8.65
C VAL A 126 -4.13 3.99 7.66
N TYR A 127 -3.20 4.20 6.74
CA TYR A 127 -2.77 3.16 5.80
C TYR A 127 -1.99 2.05 6.51
N ASP A 128 -2.46 0.82 6.30
CA ASP A 128 -1.80 -0.41 6.71
C ASP A 128 -1.36 -1.20 5.46
N LEU A 129 -0.06 -1.51 5.37
CA LEU A 129 0.49 -2.26 4.24
C LEU A 129 -0.05 -3.69 4.17
N TYR A 130 -0.53 -4.21 5.31
CA TYR A 130 -1.20 -5.50 5.44
C TYR A 130 -2.73 -5.39 5.42
N GLY A 131 -3.27 -4.17 5.37
CA GLY A 131 -4.70 -3.93 5.21
C GLY A 131 -5.16 -4.26 3.79
N MET A 132 -6.40 -4.71 3.62
CA MET A 132 -6.98 -4.98 2.31
C MET A 132 -7.61 -3.71 1.73
N SER A 133 -6.76 -2.74 1.39
CA SER A 133 -7.15 -1.42 0.91
C SER A 133 -6.56 -1.06 -0.47
N ALA A 134 -7.10 0.00 -1.09
CA ALA A 134 -6.63 0.54 -2.35
C ALA A 134 -6.84 2.05 -2.47
N ALA A 135 -6.06 2.68 -3.33
CA ALA A 135 -6.23 4.05 -3.81
C ALA A 135 -6.86 4.06 -5.20
N HIS A 136 -7.86 4.93 -5.40
CA HIS A 136 -8.51 5.12 -6.70
C HIS A 136 -8.80 6.60 -7.01
N LYS A 137 -8.69 6.98 -8.29
CA LYS A 137 -8.85 8.38 -8.75
C LYS A 137 -10.27 8.90 -8.54
N THR A 138 -11.28 8.09 -8.86
CA THR A 138 -12.67 8.58 -9.01
C THR A 138 -13.72 7.76 -8.28
N LEU A 139 -13.37 6.72 -7.51
CA LEU A 139 -14.39 5.98 -6.77
C LEU A 139 -14.76 6.78 -5.51
N PRO A 140 -16.03 6.78 -5.07
CA PRO A 140 -16.40 7.43 -3.81
C PRO A 140 -15.64 6.78 -2.65
N LEU A 141 -15.25 7.56 -1.64
CA LEU A 141 -14.62 7.01 -0.44
C LEU A 141 -15.56 7.07 0.76
N PRO A 142 -15.66 5.99 1.54
CA PRO A 142 -15.13 4.66 1.23
C PRO A 142 -15.97 3.98 0.13
N SER A 143 -15.38 3.02 -0.58
CA SER A 143 -16.13 2.06 -1.39
C SER A 143 -15.46 0.69 -1.38
N TYR A 144 -16.09 -0.31 -1.98
CA TYR A 144 -15.54 -1.66 -2.09
C TYR A 144 -15.39 -2.05 -3.56
N VAL A 145 -14.30 -2.75 -3.86
CA VAL A 145 -14.03 -3.27 -5.20
C VAL A 145 -13.57 -4.71 -5.12
N LYS A 146 -13.96 -5.51 -6.11
CA LYS A 146 -13.33 -6.78 -6.44
C LYS A 146 -12.28 -6.51 -7.51
N VAL A 147 -11.04 -6.88 -7.24
CA VAL A 147 -9.94 -6.77 -8.19
C VAL A 147 -9.55 -8.16 -8.65
N THR A 148 -9.52 -8.37 -9.95
CA THR A 148 -9.09 -9.62 -10.60
C THR A 148 -7.78 -9.37 -11.33
N ASN A 149 -6.72 -10.11 -11.00
CA ASN A 149 -5.51 -10.12 -11.82
C ASN A 149 -5.80 -10.95 -13.08
N LEU A 150 -5.69 -10.31 -14.25
CA LEU A 150 -6.05 -10.92 -15.53
C LEU A 150 -5.04 -11.96 -16.00
N ASP A 151 -3.81 -11.92 -15.49
CA ASP A 151 -2.74 -12.83 -15.91
C ASP A 151 -2.82 -14.20 -15.19
N ASN A 152 -3.41 -14.25 -13.99
CA ASN A 152 -3.51 -15.49 -13.20
C ASN A 152 -4.92 -15.78 -12.63
N GLN A 153 -5.91 -14.94 -12.94
CA GLN A 153 -7.31 -15.04 -12.52
C GLN A 153 -7.54 -15.03 -11.00
N ARG A 154 -6.54 -14.65 -10.19
CA ARG A 154 -6.71 -14.47 -8.76
C ARG A 154 -7.52 -13.22 -8.49
N THR A 155 -8.33 -13.26 -7.43
CA THR A 155 -9.20 -12.15 -7.04
C THR A 155 -9.04 -11.78 -5.58
N VAL A 156 -9.23 -10.51 -5.26
CA VAL A 156 -9.34 -10.00 -3.88
C VAL A 156 -10.45 -8.96 -3.79
N ILE A 157 -11.07 -8.83 -2.62
CA ILE A 157 -11.96 -7.71 -2.29
C ILE A 157 -11.19 -6.69 -1.44
N LEU A 158 -11.30 -5.42 -1.82
CA LEU A 158 -10.58 -4.30 -1.22
C LEU A 158 -11.52 -3.17 -0.85
N ARG A 159 -11.15 -2.45 0.21
CA ARG A 159 -11.72 -1.15 0.58
C ARG A 159 -10.95 -0.04 -0.14
N VAL A 160 -11.64 0.76 -0.92
CA VAL A 160 -11.07 1.99 -1.48
C VAL A 160 -11.23 3.09 -0.44
N ASN A 161 -10.11 3.52 0.15
CA ASN A 161 -10.07 4.55 1.19
C ASN A 161 -9.13 5.71 0.84
N ASP A 162 -8.39 5.61 -0.27
CA ASP A 162 -7.40 6.60 -0.66
C ASP A 162 -7.57 7.11 -2.10
N ARG A 163 -6.85 8.19 -2.43
CA ARG A 163 -6.82 8.82 -3.75
C ARG A 163 -5.49 8.56 -4.46
N GLY A 164 -5.57 8.31 -5.75
CA GLY A 164 -4.43 7.98 -6.62
C GLY A 164 -4.75 6.78 -7.50
N PRO A 165 -3.79 6.24 -8.25
CA PRO A 165 -2.46 6.80 -8.56
C PRO A 165 -2.57 8.15 -9.30
N PHE A 166 -1.56 9.01 -9.21
CA PHE A 166 -1.53 10.30 -9.94
C PHE A 166 -0.43 10.40 -10.99
N TYR A 167 0.56 9.53 -10.88
CA TYR A 167 1.64 9.37 -11.84
C TYR A 167 1.32 8.12 -12.65
N SER A 168 1.26 8.24 -13.98
CA SER A 168 0.86 7.21 -14.97
C SER A 168 -0.64 7.05 -15.27
N ASP A 169 -0.89 6.19 -16.26
CA ASP A 169 -2.19 5.70 -16.73
C ASP A 169 -2.77 4.56 -15.85
N ARG A 170 -2.06 4.17 -14.78
CA ARG A 170 -2.58 3.21 -13.80
C ARG A 170 -3.95 3.61 -13.27
N ILE A 171 -4.78 2.61 -13.03
CA ILE A 171 -6.16 2.80 -12.64
C ILE A 171 -6.35 2.66 -11.13
N ILE A 172 -5.50 1.87 -10.47
CA ILE A 172 -5.63 1.56 -9.04
C ILE A 172 -4.26 1.22 -8.43
N ASP A 173 -4.03 1.66 -7.20
CA ASP A 173 -2.87 1.24 -6.41
C ASP A 173 -3.37 0.44 -5.20
N LEU A 174 -2.86 -0.76 -5.01
CA LEU A 174 -3.27 -1.69 -3.96
C LEU A 174 -2.32 -1.62 -2.76
N SER A 175 -2.76 -2.13 -1.61
CA SER A 175 -1.82 -2.45 -0.53
C SER A 175 -0.85 -3.56 -0.92
N TYR A 176 0.30 -3.63 -0.23
CA TYR A 176 1.28 -4.70 -0.45
C TYR A 176 0.67 -6.09 -0.23
N ALA A 177 -0.11 -6.30 0.83
CA ALA A 177 -0.76 -7.59 1.06
C ALA A 177 -1.72 -7.99 -0.06
N ALA A 178 -2.50 -7.05 -0.59
CA ALA A 178 -3.41 -7.29 -1.69
C ALA A 178 -2.66 -7.65 -2.98
N ALA A 179 -1.58 -6.93 -3.30
CA ALA A 179 -0.74 -7.23 -4.46
C ALA A 179 -0.04 -8.59 -4.33
N LYS A 180 0.38 -8.97 -3.12
CA LYS A 180 0.98 -10.28 -2.86
C LYS A 180 -0.05 -11.41 -3.00
N LYS A 181 -1.28 -11.23 -2.50
CA LYS A 181 -2.38 -12.20 -2.71
C LYS A 181 -2.72 -12.35 -4.19
N LEU A 182 -2.74 -11.26 -4.95
CA LEU A 182 -2.93 -11.26 -6.40
C LEU A 182 -1.71 -11.76 -7.20
N GLY A 183 -0.57 -12.00 -6.55
CA GLY A 183 0.61 -12.61 -7.15
C GLY A 183 1.39 -11.68 -8.08
N TYR A 184 1.40 -10.36 -7.82
CA TYR A 184 2.18 -9.41 -8.61
C TYR A 184 3.06 -8.45 -7.79
N ALA A 185 3.13 -8.63 -6.46
CA ALA A 185 3.96 -7.79 -5.59
C ALA A 185 5.42 -7.69 -6.10
N GLU A 186 6.03 -8.82 -6.45
CA GLU A 186 7.42 -8.88 -6.95
C GLU A 186 7.60 -8.21 -8.33
N THR A 187 6.58 -8.27 -9.19
CA THR A 187 6.61 -7.65 -10.52
C THR A 187 6.30 -6.15 -10.47
N GLY A 188 5.75 -5.65 -9.35
CA GLY A 188 5.38 -4.25 -9.15
C GLY A 188 4.03 -3.84 -9.76
N THR A 189 3.68 -4.40 -10.92
CA THR A 189 2.45 -4.07 -11.66
C THR A 189 1.75 -5.30 -12.21
N ALA A 190 0.45 -5.17 -12.50
CA ALA A 190 -0.35 -6.21 -13.15
C ALA A 190 -1.49 -5.62 -13.98
N ARG A 191 -1.95 -6.37 -14.99
CA ARG A 191 -3.23 -6.07 -15.65
C ARG A 191 -4.36 -6.57 -14.79
N VAL A 192 -5.28 -5.68 -14.43
CA VAL A 192 -6.40 -6.02 -13.55
C VAL A 192 -7.74 -5.61 -14.14
N LYS A 193 -8.79 -6.32 -13.74
CA LYS A 193 -10.18 -5.86 -13.83
C LYS A 193 -10.64 -5.43 -12.44
N VAL A 194 -11.12 -4.20 -12.32
CA VAL A 194 -11.69 -3.61 -11.10
C VAL A 194 -13.20 -3.52 -11.26
N GLU A 195 -13.94 -4.11 -10.34
CA GLU A 195 -15.41 -4.14 -10.32
C GLU A 195 -15.89 -3.58 -8.97
N GLY A 196 -16.71 -2.54 -8.99
CA GLY A 196 -17.31 -2.00 -7.78
C GLY A 196 -18.30 -2.98 -7.15
N ILE A 197 -18.35 -2.97 -5.81
CA ILE A 197 -19.23 -3.83 -5.02
C ILE A 197 -20.26 -2.96 -4.32
N ASP A 198 -21.54 -3.24 -4.57
CA ASP A 198 -22.64 -2.80 -3.72
C ASP A 198 -22.74 -3.74 -2.50
N PRO A 199 -22.47 -3.27 -1.26
CA PRO A 199 -22.57 -4.10 -0.06
C PRO A 199 -23.96 -4.74 0.09
N GLN A 200 -25.04 -4.03 -0.23
CA GLN A 200 -26.39 -4.56 -0.05
C GLN A 200 -26.62 -5.79 -0.95
N GLN A 201 -26.29 -5.67 -2.25
CA GLN A 201 -26.38 -6.77 -3.20
C GLN A 201 -25.41 -7.91 -2.85
N TYR A 202 -24.19 -7.58 -2.43
CA TYR A 202 -23.17 -8.55 -2.06
C TYR A 202 -23.63 -9.49 -0.94
N TRP A 203 -24.30 -8.96 0.08
CA TRP A 203 -24.81 -9.75 1.20
C TRP A 203 -26.16 -10.42 0.90
N ALA A 204 -27.05 -9.75 0.16
CA ALA A 204 -28.30 -10.34 -0.30
C ALA A 204 -28.07 -11.63 -1.11
N ALA A 205 -27.09 -11.64 -2.00
CA ALA A 205 -26.68 -12.83 -2.76
C ALA A 205 -26.17 -13.99 -1.88
N ARG A 206 -25.87 -13.73 -0.60
CA ARG A 206 -25.41 -14.71 0.40
C ARG A 206 -26.49 -15.02 1.45
N GLY A 207 -27.72 -14.52 1.27
CA GLY A 207 -28.82 -14.71 2.22
C GLY A 207 -28.59 -14.04 3.57
N LYS A 208 -27.80 -12.96 3.62
CA LYS A 208 -27.46 -12.23 4.85
C LYS A 208 -27.77 -10.73 4.69
N PRO A 209 -28.14 -10.02 5.76
CA PRO A 209 -28.19 -8.57 5.73
C PRO A 209 -26.79 -7.98 5.68
N ALA A 210 -26.64 -6.85 4.99
CA ALA A 210 -25.36 -6.14 4.98
C ALA A 210 -25.10 -5.51 6.36
N PRO A 211 -23.95 -5.79 6.99
CA PRO A 211 -23.60 -5.17 8.25
C PRO A 211 -23.37 -3.67 8.03
N LEU A 212 -23.88 -2.86 8.95
CA LEU A 212 -23.49 -1.46 9.09
C LEU A 212 -22.04 -1.39 9.57
N MET A 213 -21.28 -0.39 9.13
CA MET A 213 -19.99 -0.09 9.78
C MET A 213 -20.23 0.45 11.19
N LEU A 214 -20.14 -0.43 12.19
CA LEU A 214 -20.22 -0.08 13.62
C LEU A 214 -18.87 0.33 14.20
N ASN A 215 -17.76 -0.20 13.64
CA ASN A 215 -16.39 0.12 14.04
C ASN A 215 -15.67 0.70 12.83
N GLU A 216 -15.51 2.03 12.79
CA GLU A 216 -14.72 2.69 11.75
C GLU A 216 -13.25 2.26 11.84
N PRO A 217 -12.55 2.11 10.70
CA PRO A 217 -11.10 1.94 10.70
C PRO A 217 -10.45 3.10 11.45
N LYS A 218 -9.31 2.85 12.11
CA LYS A 218 -8.62 3.89 12.89
C LYS A 218 -8.36 5.12 12.04
N THR A 219 -9.07 6.21 12.34
CA THR A 219 -8.79 7.54 11.81
C THR A 219 -7.77 8.23 12.70
N ALA A 220 -6.75 8.85 12.13
CA ALA A 220 -5.98 9.83 12.90
C ALA A 220 -6.87 11.04 13.16
N GLN A 221 -6.87 11.57 14.38
CA GLN A 221 -7.67 12.74 14.75
C GLN A 221 -7.47 13.88 13.74
N SER A 222 -8.51 14.19 12.96
CA SER A 222 -8.48 15.22 11.92
C SER A 222 -9.71 16.10 12.03
N HIS A 223 -9.51 17.42 12.07
CA HIS A 223 -10.57 18.42 12.15
C HIS A 223 -11.48 18.41 10.92
N ILE A 224 -12.79 18.55 11.15
CA ILE A 224 -13.88 18.38 10.17
C ILE A 224 -13.79 19.43 9.06
N ALA A 225 -13.67 19.00 7.80
CA ALA A 225 -13.76 19.86 6.62
C ALA A 225 -15.23 20.02 6.16
N GLN A 226 -15.69 21.26 6.03
CA GLN A 226 -17.03 21.63 5.57
C GLN A 226 -17.18 21.43 4.05
N ALA A 227 -18.35 20.93 3.62
CA ALA A 227 -18.69 20.70 2.22
C ALA A 227 -18.89 22.01 1.45
N GLY A 228 -18.35 22.10 0.23
CA GLY A 228 -18.76 23.12 -0.76
C GLY A 228 -17.68 23.78 -1.63
N LYS A 229 -16.41 23.34 -1.60
CA LYS A 229 -15.35 23.91 -2.45
C LYS A 229 -14.54 22.79 -3.11
N VAL A 230 -13.99 23.06 -4.31
CA VAL A 230 -13.00 22.16 -4.94
C VAL A 230 -11.92 21.88 -3.91
N GLU A 231 -11.80 20.63 -3.50
CA GLU A 231 -10.81 20.25 -2.49
C GLU A 231 -9.44 20.27 -3.18
N GLN A 232 -8.56 21.19 -2.80
CA GLN A 232 -7.17 21.09 -3.18
C GLN A 232 -6.55 19.96 -2.35
N TRP A 233 -6.65 18.74 -2.88
CA TRP A 233 -5.98 17.59 -2.31
C TRP A 233 -4.51 17.68 -2.68
N THR A 234 -3.67 18.07 -1.74
CA THR A 234 -2.22 17.90 -1.87
C THR A 234 -1.88 16.58 -1.21
N PRO A 235 -1.51 15.53 -1.96
CA PRO A 235 -0.98 14.31 -1.37
C PRO A 235 0.19 14.72 -0.43
N PRO A 236 0.26 14.31 0.86
CA PRO A 236 1.35 14.72 1.75
C PRO A 236 2.72 14.66 1.07
N ALA A 237 3.58 15.68 1.25
CA ALA A 237 4.85 15.80 0.50
C ALA A 237 5.83 14.62 0.70
N GLN A 238 5.58 13.77 1.70
CA GLN A 238 6.30 12.53 1.97
C GLN A 238 5.74 11.32 1.18
N GLN A 239 4.65 11.49 0.42
CA GLN A 239 4.01 10.50 -0.46
C GLN A 239 4.70 10.33 -1.83
N HIS A 240 5.88 10.92 -1.99
CA HIS A 240 6.61 10.86 -3.26
C HIS A 240 7.54 9.64 -3.35
N ALA A 241 7.40 8.75 -4.33
CA ALA A 241 8.61 8.53 -5.14
C ALA A 241 8.92 9.92 -5.70
N ALA A 242 10.06 10.52 -5.29
CA ALA A 242 10.37 11.92 -5.55
C ALA A 242 9.95 12.26 -6.99
N PRO A 243 9.19 13.36 -7.24
CA PRO A 243 9.21 13.90 -8.59
C PRO A 243 10.68 14.06 -8.91
N VAL A 244 11.14 13.46 -10.01
CA VAL A 244 12.36 13.95 -10.65
C VAL A 244 12.05 15.42 -10.90
N VAL A 245 12.58 16.26 -10.03
CA VAL A 245 12.64 17.69 -10.26
C VAL A 245 13.16 17.78 -11.67
N ALA A 246 12.38 18.37 -12.57
CA ALA A 246 12.93 18.85 -13.82
C ALA A 246 14.08 19.73 -13.38
N VAL A 247 15.31 19.20 -13.48
CA VAL A 247 16.51 19.98 -13.31
C VAL A 247 16.25 21.20 -14.19
N PRO A 248 16.30 22.43 -13.63
CA PRO A 248 16.10 23.62 -14.45
C PRO A 248 16.97 23.41 -15.66
N GLN A 249 16.34 23.46 -16.84
CA GLN A 249 16.96 23.29 -18.13
C GLN A 249 18.27 24.04 -18.06
N ALA A 250 19.36 23.28 -17.82
CA ALA A 250 20.69 23.81 -17.96
C ALA A 250 20.63 24.34 -19.37
N ALA A 251 20.82 25.67 -19.47
CA ALA A 251 20.80 26.42 -20.70
C ALA A 251 21.25 25.51 -21.83
N ALA A 252 20.52 25.48 -22.93
CA ALA A 252 20.90 24.79 -24.16
C ALA A 252 22.39 25.05 -24.40
N GLY A 253 23.21 24.18 -23.83
CA GLY A 253 24.63 24.13 -23.99
C GLY A 253 24.70 23.56 -25.36
N SER A 254 25.05 24.43 -26.29
CA SER A 254 25.32 24.17 -27.69
C SER A 254 25.40 22.68 -27.94
N ALA A 255 24.45 22.14 -28.69
CA ALA A 255 24.46 20.75 -29.12
C ALA A 255 25.89 20.39 -29.54
N ALA A 256 26.63 19.78 -28.62
CA ALA A 256 27.90 19.18 -28.97
C ALA A 256 27.50 18.07 -29.94
N ASP A 257 28.22 17.92 -31.04
CA ASP A 257 28.10 16.85 -32.04
C ASP A 257 28.39 15.46 -31.43
N GLY A 258 27.83 15.16 -30.27
CA GLY A 258 28.02 13.97 -29.47
C GLY A 258 27.04 12.90 -29.90
N GLN A 259 27.56 11.70 -30.08
CA GLN A 259 26.75 10.52 -30.35
C GLN A 259 26.07 10.06 -29.05
N TYR A 260 24.82 9.62 -29.17
CA TYR A 260 24.05 9.07 -28.05
C TYR A 260 23.83 7.57 -28.26
N LEU A 261 23.74 6.83 -27.16
CA LEU A 261 23.34 5.42 -27.19
C LEU A 261 21.93 5.28 -26.61
N GLN A 262 20.99 4.74 -27.38
CA GLN A 262 19.67 4.37 -26.88
C GLN A 262 19.67 2.90 -26.47
N VAL A 263 19.36 2.61 -25.20
CA VAL A 263 19.34 1.22 -24.67
C VAL A 263 17.95 0.61 -24.76
N GLY A 264 16.91 1.42 -24.68
CA GLY A 264 15.53 0.96 -24.76
C GLY A 264 14.52 2.10 -24.90
N ALA A 265 13.31 1.74 -25.34
CA ALA A 265 12.16 2.63 -25.38
C ALA A 265 10.96 1.92 -24.75
N PHE A 266 10.33 2.55 -23.78
CA PHE A 266 9.27 1.95 -22.97
C PHE A 266 8.00 2.79 -23.04
N ALA A 267 6.84 2.14 -23.19
CA ALA A 267 5.56 2.81 -23.01
C ALA A 267 5.30 3.15 -21.52
N ASN A 268 5.92 2.40 -20.60
CA ASN A 268 5.80 2.60 -19.16
C ASN A 268 6.97 3.47 -18.62
N PRO A 269 6.69 4.64 -17.99
CA PRO A 269 7.74 5.50 -17.42
C PRO A 269 8.53 4.83 -16.29
N ASP A 270 7.90 4.00 -15.47
CA ASP A 270 8.57 3.35 -14.32
C ASP A 270 9.58 2.30 -14.80
N ALA A 271 9.29 1.62 -15.91
CA ALA A 271 10.23 0.69 -16.55
C ALA A 271 11.45 1.44 -17.14
N ALA A 272 11.23 2.62 -17.71
CA ALA A 272 12.32 3.48 -18.18
C ALA A 272 13.19 3.99 -17.02
N GLU A 273 12.57 4.37 -15.89
CA GLU A 273 13.29 4.82 -14.70
C GLU A 273 14.08 3.69 -14.04
N LEU A 274 13.53 2.47 -13.99
CA LEU A 274 14.22 1.29 -13.48
C LEU A 274 15.48 0.98 -14.31
N LEU A 275 15.36 1.01 -15.64
CA LEU A 275 16.50 0.80 -16.52
C LEU A 275 17.54 1.92 -16.37
N ARG A 276 17.10 3.18 -16.33
CA ARG A 276 17.98 4.33 -16.13
C ARG A 276 18.77 4.22 -14.83
N SER A 277 18.10 3.90 -13.72
CA SER A 277 18.73 3.69 -12.41
C SER A 277 19.78 2.58 -12.46
N LYS A 278 19.43 1.44 -13.04
CA LYS A 278 20.33 0.30 -13.18
C LYS A 278 21.56 0.65 -14.03
N LEU A 279 21.37 1.35 -15.15
CA LEU A 279 22.46 1.80 -16.02
C LEU A 279 23.35 2.83 -15.34
N SER A 280 22.78 3.78 -14.61
CA SER A 280 23.54 4.86 -13.95
C SER A 280 24.54 4.36 -12.90
N GLY A 281 24.32 3.17 -12.33
CA GLY A 281 25.26 2.53 -11.42
C GLY A 281 26.36 1.71 -12.11
N MET A 282 26.27 1.49 -13.42
CA MET A 282 27.17 0.62 -14.19
C MET A 282 27.97 1.34 -15.27
N VAL A 283 27.51 2.51 -15.72
CA VAL A 283 28.15 3.28 -16.78
C VAL A 283 28.53 4.66 -16.27
N SER A 284 29.70 5.15 -16.68
CA SER A 284 30.16 6.50 -16.34
C SER A 284 29.48 7.59 -17.16
N ALA A 285 28.89 7.22 -18.32
CA ALA A 285 28.17 8.15 -19.18
C ALA A 285 26.85 8.61 -18.54
N PRO A 286 26.44 9.88 -18.72
CA PRO A 286 25.16 10.37 -18.20
C PRO A 286 23.98 9.59 -18.79
N VAL A 287 23.11 9.06 -17.93
CA VAL A 287 21.91 8.31 -18.32
C VAL A 287 20.67 9.16 -18.07
N PHE A 288 19.90 9.41 -19.12
CA PHE A 288 18.69 10.25 -19.07
C PHE A 288 17.55 9.63 -19.88
N ILE A 289 16.32 10.09 -19.58
CA ILE A 289 15.11 9.63 -20.26
C ILE A 289 14.59 10.76 -21.14
N SER A 290 14.38 10.47 -22.42
CA SER A 290 13.75 11.35 -23.39
C SER A 290 12.37 10.80 -23.75
N SER A 291 11.33 11.56 -23.48
CA SER A 291 9.96 11.16 -23.82
C SER A 291 9.58 11.71 -25.20
N ILE A 292 9.05 10.87 -26.07
CA ILE A 292 8.50 11.28 -27.38
C ILE A 292 7.10 10.73 -27.58
N VAL A 293 6.29 11.43 -28.36
CA VAL A 293 4.97 10.95 -28.80
C VAL A 293 5.11 10.42 -30.22
N ARG A 294 4.82 9.13 -30.43
CA ARG A 294 4.82 8.49 -31.75
C ARG A 294 3.51 7.72 -31.90
N ASN A 295 2.78 7.95 -33.00
CA ASN A 295 1.50 7.28 -33.27
C ASN A 295 0.49 7.36 -32.09
N GLN A 296 0.33 8.55 -31.49
CA GLN A 296 -0.54 8.80 -30.32
C GLN A 296 -0.15 8.06 -29.03
N GLN A 297 1.04 7.43 -28.97
CA GLN A 297 1.57 6.78 -27.78
C GLN A 297 2.84 7.49 -27.30
N THR A 298 2.94 7.74 -26.00
CA THR A 298 4.16 8.30 -25.38
C THR A 298 5.15 7.16 -25.13
N LEU A 299 6.35 7.30 -25.67
CA LEU A 299 7.48 6.39 -25.46
C LEU A 299 8.57 7.11 -24.67
N HIS A 300 9.02 6.47 -23.61
CA HIS A 300 10.13 6.89 -22.75
C HIS A 300 11.40 6.19 -23.21
N ARG A 301 12.28 6.93 -23.90
CA ARG A 301 13.55 6.44 -24.44
C ARG A 301 14.67 6.64 -23.42
N VAL A 302 15.34 5.56 -23.02
CA VAL A 302 16.50 5.60 -22.12
C VAL A 302 17.76 5.76 -22.96
N ARG A 303 18.47 6.88 -22.75
CA ARG A 303 19.63 7.30 -23.54
C ARG A 303 20.85 7.54 -22.68
N LEU A 304 22.03 7.30 -23.25
CA LEU A 304 23.34 7.56 -22.67
C LEU A 304 24.10 8.54 -23.53
N GLY A 305 24.75 9.51 -22.88
CA GLY A 305 25.65 10.44 -23.53
C GLY A 305 25.46 11.88 -23.04
N PRO A 306 26.10 12.85 -23.72
CA PRO A 306 26.87 12.69 -24.96
C PRO A 306 28.13 11.83 -24.76
N ILE A 307 28.46 10.97 -25.73
CA ILE A 307 29.69 10.16 -25.75
C ILE A 307 30.60 10.73 -26.84
N GLY A 308 31.85 11.04 -26.47
CA GLY A 308 32.78 11.77 -27.34
C GLY A 308 33.72 10.90 -28.18
N SER A 309 33.81 9.59 -27.91
CA SER A 309 34.75 8.71 -28.62
C SER A 309 34.12 7.38 -29.08
N PRO A 310 34.46 6.88 -30.28
CA PRO A 310 33.99 5.57 -30.75
C PRO A 310 34.39 4.40 -29.84
N GLY A 311 35.55 4.49 -29.16
CA GLY A 311 36.01 3.46 -28.22
C GLY A 311 35.14 3.36 -26.96
N GLU A 312 34.68 4.51 -26.44
CA GLU A 312 33.79 4.57 -25.28
C GLU A 312 32.39 4.04 -25.61
N ILE A 313 31.89 4.30 -26.83
CA ILE A 313 30.64 3.71 -27.33
C ILE A 313 30.70 2.18 -27.28
N GLN A 314 31.78 1.59 -27.81
CA GLN A 314 31.93 0.14 -27.85
C GLN A 314 32.05 -0.46 -26.43
N GLN A 315 32.75 0.22 -25.52
CA GLN A 315 32.86 -0.19 -24.12
C GLN A 315 31.49 -0.16 -23.42
N VAL A 316 30.73 0.91 -23.57
CA VAL A 316 29.37 1.04 -23.00
C VAL A 316 28.43 -0.01 -23.60
N GLN A 317 28.48 -0.24 -24.91
CA GLN A 317 27.67 -1.27 -25.56
C GLN A 317 27.98 -2.68 -25.02
N ASN A 318 29.27 -2.98 -24.81
CA ASN A 318 29.69 -4.26 -24.24
C ASN A 318 29.23 -4.40 -22.79
N SER A 319 29.36 -3.36 -21.95
CA SER A 319 28.89 -3.39 -20.55
C SER A 319 27.38 -3.63 -20.45
N VAL A 320 26.59 -2.96 -21.29
CA VAL A 320 25.12 -3.12 -21.32
C VAL A 320 24.72 -4.53 -21.78
N ARG A 321 25.45 -5.08 -22.77
CA ARG A 321 25.21 -6.44 -23.29
C ARG A 321 25.56 -7.51 -22.27
N LEU A 322 26.72 -7.39 -21.60
CA LEU A 322 27.16 -8.30 -20.55
C LEU A 322 26.23 -8.29 -19.34
N ALA A 323 25.64 -7.13 -19.03
CA ALA A 323 24.67 -6.99 -17.95
C ALA A 323 23.23 -7.44 -18.33
N ASN A 324 23.03 -7.93 -19.57
CA ASN A 324 21.74 -8.36 -20.13
C ASN A 324 20.64 -7.28 -20.01
N LEU A 325 21.01 -6.02 -20.27
CA LEU A 325 20.14 -4.83 -20.09
C LEU A 325 19.53 -4.31 -21.40
N GLY A 326 19.70 -5.02 -22.50
CA GLY A 326 19.20 -4.65 -23.82
C GLY A 326 20.29 -4.59 -24.88
N GLN A 327 19.90 -4.09 -26.06
CA GLN A 327 20.78 -3.95 -27.22
C GLN A 327 20.93 -2.45 -27.56
N PRO A 328 21.98 -1.80 -27.05
CA PRO A 328 22.20 -0.38 -27.26
C PRO A 328 22.49 -0.03 -28.73
N SER A 329 21.69 0.87 -29.30
CA SER A 329 21.86 1.40 -30.66
C SER A 329 22.38 2.84 -30.63
N VAL A 330 23.33 3.15 -31.52
CA VAL A 330 23.83 4.54 -31.70
C VAL A 330 22.74 5.37 -32.38
N VAL A 331 22.46 6.55 -31.83
CA VAL A 331 21.48 7.51 -32.33
C VAL A 331 22.05 8.94 -32.30
N SER A 332 21.62 9.77 -33.25
CA SER A 332 21.92 11.20 -33.28
C SER A 332 21.06 11.98 -32.28
N ALA A 333 21.44 13.24 -32.04
CA ALA A 333 20.70 14.18 -31.20
C ALA A 333 19.36 14.57 -31.85
N GLU A 334 18.31 13.75 -31.68
CA GLU A 334 16.89 14.08 -31.97
C GLU A 334 15.97 13.79 -30.78
#